data_AF-A0A964E1U8-F1
#
_entry.id   AF-A0A964E1U8-F1
#
_cell.length_a   1.000
_cell.length_b   1.000
_cell.length_c   1.000
_cell.angle_alpha   90.00
_cell.angle_beta   90.00
_cell.angle_gamma   90.00
#
_symmetry.space_group_name_H-M   'P 1'
#
loop_
_entity.id
_entity.type
_entity.pdbx_description
1 polymer ?
#
loop_
_entity_poly.entity_id
_entity_poly.type
_entity_poly.pdbx_seq_one_letter_code
_entity_poly.pdbx_strand_id
1 'polypeptide(L)'
;MRNARTRKPYPSDVSDEEWSLVVGYLTLMKEDAPQREYPLRELFNALRYVIRYGIAWRAMPNDLPPWHAVHQQAHRWLAARCFETLAQDLRAVLRLAVGRQAEPT
;
A
#
# COMPACT_ATOMS: atom_id res chain seq x y z
N MET A 1 8.74 5.30 -17.72
CA MET A 1 7.69 4.83 -16.79
C MET A 1 6.43 4.60 -17.60
N ARG A 2 5.78 3.44 -17.52
CA ARG A 2 4.50 3.25 -18.22
C ARG A 2 3.49 4.23 -17.61
N ASN A 3 2.95 5.14 -18.42
CA ASN A 3 1.93 6.09 -18.01
C ASN A 3 0.81 5.34 -17.31
N ALA A 4 0.41 5.81 -16.12
CA ALA A 4 -0.77 5.32 -15.44
C ALA A 4 -1.95 5.57 -16.38
N ARG A 5 -2.44 4.53 -17.03
CA ARG A 5 -3.68 4.59 -17.79
C ARG A 5 -4.74 5.03 -16.79
N THR A 6 -5.43 6.15 -17.03
CA THR A 6 -6.48 6.67 -16.15
C THR A 6 -7.66 5.70 -16.15
N ARG A 7 -7.56 4.64 -15.34
CA ARG A 7 -8.65 3.72 -15.09
C ARG A 7 -9.67 4.42 -14.19
N LYS A 8 -10.92 3.95 -14.27
CA LYS A 8 -11.94 4.36 -13.31
C LYS A 8 -11.50 3.90 -11.91
N PRO A 9 -11.58 4.76 -10.87
CA PRO A 9 -11.19 4.38 -9.53
C PRO A 9 -12.12 3.29 -8.99
N TYR A 10 -11.56 2.37 -8.22
CA TYR A 10 -12.33 1.39 -7.45
C TYR A 10 -12.70 1.99 -6.10
N PRO A 11 -13.82 1.56 -5.48
CA PRO A 11 -14.11 1.91 -4.08
C PRO A 11 -13.02 1.48 -3.09
N SER A 12 -12.15 0.53 -3.47
CA SER A 12 -10.99 0.10 -2.69
C SER A 12 -9.73 0.95 -2.92
N ASP A 13 -9.78 1.99 -3.76
CA ASP A 13 -8.61 2.83 -4.00
C ASP A 13 -8.35 3.74 -2.79
N VAL A 14 -7.07 4.01 -2.56
CA VAL A 14 -6.61 4.88 -1.48
C VAL A 14 -6.93 6.34 -1.81
N SER A 15 -7.46 7.09 -0.84
CA SER A 15 -7.65 8.54 -0.99
C SER A 15 -6.30 9.27 -1.07
N ASP A 16 -6.29 10.55 -1.47
CA ASP A 16 -5.05 11.33 -1.49
C ASP A 16 -4.48 11.56 -0.08
N GLU A 17 -5.36 11.76 0.90
CA GLU A 17 -5.01 11.94 2.30
C GLU A 17 -4.45 10.64 2.88
N GLU A 18 -5.15 9.52 2.70
CA GLU A 18 -4.66 8.21 3.10
C GLU A 18 -3.32 7.90 2.43
N TRP A 19 -3.18 8.23 1.13
CA TRP A 19 -1.96 8.02 0.37
C TRP A 19 -0.78 8.79 0.95
N SER A 20 -0.99 10.07 1.30
CA SER A 20 0.03 10.92 1.90
C SER A 20 0.59 10.35 3.21
N LEU A 21 -0.24 9.62 3.96
CA LEU A 21 0.13 8.99 5.21
C LEU A 21 0.88 7.66 4.99
N VAL A 22 0.42 6.83 4.05
CA VAL A 22 1.00 5.49 3.85
C VAL A 22 2.26 5.48 2.98
N VAL A 23 2.41 6.45 2.06
CA VAL A 23 3.48 6.42 1.04
C VAL A 23 4.87 6.38 1.68
N GLY A 24 5.09 7.06 2.81
CA GLY A 24 6.36 7.03 3.55
C GLY A 24 6.77 5.62 3.97
N TYR A 25 5.82 4.82 4.45
CA TYR A 25 6.06 3.42 4.87
C TYR A 25 6.21 2.48 3.69
N LEU A 26 5.47 2.72 2.60
CA LEU A 26 5.45 1.85 1.42
C LEU A 26 6.62 2.13 0.47
N THR A 27 7.33 3.25 0.65
CA THR A 27 8.51 3.59 -0.15
C THR A 27 9.71 2.79 0.35
N LEU A 28 9.70 1.48 0.08
CA LEU A 28 10.91 0.68 0.13
C LEU A 28 11.78 1.10 -1.05
N MET A 29 12.77 1.96 -0.82
CA MET A 29 13.84 2.17 -1.79
C MET A 29 15.13 2.62 -1.11
N LYS A 30 16.17 1.79 -1.26
CA LYS A 30 17.46 2.34 -1.65
C LYS A 30 17.28 2.87 -3.08
N GLU A 31 17.80 4.07 -3.35
CA GLU A 31 17.61 4.78 -4.63
C GLU A 31 18.09 3.99 -5.87
N ASP A 32 18.90 2.94 -5.66
CA ASP A 32 19.50 2.10 -6.70
C ASP A 32 18.66 0.88 -7.12
N ALA A 33 17.48 0.64 -6.53
CA ALA A 33 16.72 -0.59 -6.77
C ALA A 33 16.05 -0.62 -8.16
N PRO A 34 16.45 -1.52 -9.08
CA PRO A 34 16.04 -1.48 -10.48
C PRO A 34 14.70 -2.20 -10.71
N GLN A 35 13.57 -1.71 -10.19
CA GLN A 35 12.22 -2.16 -10.63
C GLN A 35 11.10 -1.18 -10.21
N ARG A 36 10.86 -0.08 -10.92
CA ARG A 36 9.57 0.64 -10.80
C ARG A 36 8.92 0.87 -12.15
N GLU A 37 8.50 -0.24 -12.73
CA GLU A 37 7.75 -0.29 -13.99
C GLU A 37 6.29 0.17 -13.83
N TYR A 38 5.74 0.03 -12.62
CA TYR A 38 4.38 0.41 -12.23
C TYR A 38 4.41 1.49 -11.13
N PRO A 39 3.47 2.45 -11.13
CA PRO A 39 3.33 3.42 -10.04
C PRO A 39 3.05 2.73 -8.70
N LEU A 40 3.73 3.17 -7.64
CA LEU A 40 3.61 2.58 -6.30
C LEU A 40 2.17 2.63 -5.77
N ARG A 41 1.47 3.75 -6.02
CA ARG A 41 0.06 3.93 -5.66
C ARG A 41 -0.84 2.91 -6.34
N GLU A 42 -0.57 2.57 -7.60
CA GLU A 42 -1.35 1.58 -8.33
C GLU A 42 -1.08 0.15 -7.85
N LEU A 43 0.16 -0.18 -7.48
CA LEU A 43 0.46 -1.45 -6.82
C LEU A 43 -0.27 -1.56 -5.47
N PHE A 44 -0.34 -0.46 -4.72
CA PHE A 44 -1.03 -0.42 -3.43
C PHE A 44 -2.56 -0.52 -3.60
N ASN A 45 -3.15 0.22 -4.55
CA ASN A 45 -4.55 0.12 -4.93
C ASN A 45 -4.93 -1.30 -5.34
N ALA A 46 -4.09 -1.97 -6.14
CA ALA A 46 -4.31 -3.35 -6.55
C ALA A 46 -4.26 -4.33 -5.36
N LEU A 47 -3.34 -4.12 -4.42
CA LEU A 47 -3.30 -4.91 -3.18
C LEU A 47 -4.56 -4.69 -2.33
N ARG A 48 -4.99 -3.42 -2.15
CA ARG A 48 -6.23 -3.11 -1.43
C ARG A 48 -7.44 -3.76 -2.08
N TYR A 49 -7.49 -3.81 -3.41
CA TYR A 49 -8.54 -4.52 -4.15
C TYR A 49 -8.57 -6.00 -3.79
N VAL A 50 -7.43 -6.69 -3.86
CA VAL A 50 -7.33 -8.12 -3.51
C VAL A 50 -7.79 -8.38 -2.07
N ILE A 51 -7.31 -7.57 -1.12
CA ILE A 51 -7.67 -7.71 0.30
C ILE A 51 -9.15 -7.41 0.54
N ARG A 52 -9.69 -6.36 -0.09
CA ARG A 52 -11.08 -5.94 0.09
C ARG A 52 -12.08 -6.96 -0.42
N TYR A 53 -11.78 -7.60 -1.55
CA TYR A 53 -12.73 -8.47 -2.25
C TYR A 53 -12.40 -9.97 -2.11
N GLY A 54 -11.25 -10.34 -1.53
CA GLY A 54 -10.86 -11.73 -1.31
C GLY A 54 -10.67 -12.54 -2.60
N ILE A 55 -10.30 -11.88 -3.70
CA ILE A 55 -10.20 -12.51 -5.01
C ILE A 55 -8.91 -13.34 -5.16
N ALA A 56 -8.95 -14.37 -6.00
CA ALA A 56 -7.74 -15.07 -6.41
C ALA A 56 -6.82 -14.14 -7.20
N TRP A 57 -5.51 -14.18 -6.93
CA TRP A 57 -4.52 -13.33 -7.60
C TRP A 57 -4.61 -13.36 -9.13
N ARG A 58 -4.79 -14.54 -9.72
CA ARG A 58 -4.90 -14.69 -11.19
C ARG A 58 -6.22 -14.17 -11.78
N ALA A 59 -7.20 -13.84 -10.93
CA ALA A 59 -8.48 -13.26 -11.32
C ALA A 59 -8.52 -11.74 -11.15
N MET A 60 -7.38 -11.09 -10.88
CA MET A 60 -7.30 -9.64 -10.78
C MET A 60 -7.73 -8.93 -12.07
N PRO A 61 -8.38 -7.76 -11.98
CA PRO A 61 -8.71 -6.92 -13.13
C PRO A 61 -7.50 -6.58 -14.00
N ASN A 62 -7.69 -6.56 -15.32
CA ASN A 62 -6.61 -6.31 -16.30
C ASN A 62 -6.21 -4.83 -16.43
N ASP A 63 -6.98 -3.91 -15.83
CA ASP A 63 -6.69 -2.48 -15.78
C ASP A 63 -5.85 -2.07 -14.55
N LEU A 64 -5.66 -2.98 -13.59
CA LEU A 64 -4.68 -2.87 -12.52
C LEU A 64 -3.31 -3.44 -12.95
N PRO A 65 -2.21 -3.11 -12.25
CA PRO A 65 -0.94 -3.80 -12.45
C PRO A 65 -1.09 -5.32 -12.38
N PRO A 66 -0.32 -6.09 -13.15
CA PRO A 66 -0.51 -7.52 -13.26
C PRO A 66 -0.21 -8.21 -11.94
N TRP A 67 -0.92 -9.29 -11.67
CA TRP A 67 -0.95 -9.95 -10.37
C TRP A 67 0.43 -10.30 -9.80
N HIS A 68 1.39 -10.70 -10.65
CA HIS A 68 2.74 -11.09 -10.22
C HIS A 68 3.55 -9.90 -9.70
N ALA A 69 3.39 -8.72 -10.30
CA ALA A 69 4.04 -7.49 -9.84
C ALA A 69 3.45 -7.03 -8.49
N VAL A 70 2.13 -7.09 -8.36
CA VAL A 70 1.42 -6.74 -7.12
C VAL A 70 1.79 -7.71 -6.00
N HIS A 71 1.79 -9.01 -6.28
CA HIS A 71 2.18 -10.05 -5.33
C HIS A 71 3.64 -9.89 -4.88
N GLN A 72 4.57 -9.69 -5.81
CA GLN A 72 5.98 -9.48 -5.47
C GLN A 72 6.17 -8.25 -4.58
N GLN A 73 5.52 -7.13 -4.91
CA GLN A 73 5.61 -5.91 -4.13
C GLN A 73 4.97 -6.05 -2.74
N ALA A 74 3.82 -6.71 -2.65
CA ALA A 74 3.15 -7.00 -1.38
C ALA A 74 4.04 -7.82 -0.46
N HIS A 75 4.71 -8.85 -0.99
CA HIS A 75 5.70 -9.61 -0.23
C HIS A 75 6.88 -8.76 0.26
N ARG A 76 7.38 -7.81 -0.55
CA ARG A 76 8.44 -6.88 -0.11
C ARG A 76 7.97 -6.01 1.06
N TRP A 77 6.75 -5.45 0.98
CA TRP A 77 6.18 -4.64 2.06
C TRP A 77 5.98 -5.44 3.35
N LEU A 78 5.48 -6.67 3.24
CA LEU A 78 5.30 -7.57 4.39
C LEU A 78 6.65 -7.97 5.00
N ALA A 79 7.64 -8.33 4.18
CA ALA A 79 8.97 -8.69 4.66
C ALA A 79 9.67 -7.51 5.37
N ALA A 80 9.43 -6.29 4.91
CA ALA A 80 9.93 -5.07 5.54
C ALA A 80 9.07 -4.56 6.70
N ARG A 81 7.99 -5.28 7.06
CA ARG A 81 7.07 -4.94 8.16
C ARG A 81 6.40 -3.55 8.03
N CYS A 82 6.22 -3.07 6.80
CA CYS A 82 5.69 -1.74 6.53
C CYS A 82 4.32 -1.50 7.19
N PHE A 83 3.43 -2.50 7.17
CA PHE A 83 2.08 -2.39 7.68
C PHE A 83 2.04 -2.43 9.21
N GLU A 84 2.90 -3.22 9.83
CA GLU A 84 3.04 -3.31 11.28
C GLU A 84 3.56 -1.98 11.85
N THR A 85 4.59 -1.39 11.23
CA THR A 85 5.11 -0.08 11.61
C THR A 85 4.04 1.00 11.44
N LEU A 86 3.38 1.06 10.27
CA LEU A 86 2.28 1.98 10.02
C LEU A 86 1.17 1.87 11.09
N ALA A 87 0.75 0.64 11.39
CA ALA A 87 -0.30 0.40 12.38
C ALA A 87 0.15 0.77 13.81
N GLN A 88 1.42 0.56 14.15
CA GLN A 88 1.99 0.95 15.44
C GLN A 88 2.01 2.47 15.59
N ASP A 89 2.53 3.19 14.59
CA ASP A 89 2.66 4.64 14.64
C ASP A 89 1.29 5.32 14.64
N LEU A 90 0.34 4.83 13.83
CA LEU A 90 -1.03 5.35 13.83
C LEU A 90 -1.72 5.13 15.19
N ARG A 91 -1.52 3.97 15.82
CA ARG A 91 -2.04 3.70 17.18
C ARG A 91 -1.44 4.66 18.21
N ALA A 92 -0.14 4.93 18.14
CA ALA A 92 0.52 5.87 19.04
C ALA A 92 -0.05 7.29 18.89
N VAL A 93 -0.21 7.77 17.65
CA VAL A 93 -0.80 9.09 17.35
C VAL A 93 -2.24 9.18 17.89
N LEU A 94 -3.07 8.17 17.65
CA LEU A 94 -4.45 8.16 18.14
C LEU A 94 -4.53 8.14 19.67
N ARG A 95 -3.61 7.45 20.35
CA ARG A 95 -3.54 7.44 21.83
C ARG A 95 -3.15 8.79 22.39
N LEU A 96 -2.15 9.45 21.80
CA LEU A 96 -1.74 10.79 22.20
C LEU A 96 -2.87 11.81 21.99
N ALA A 97 -3.61 11.71 20.89
CA ALA A 97 -4.73 12.58 20.58
C ALA A 97 -5.87 12.50 21.62
N VAL A 98 -6.03 11.37 22.30
CA VAL A 98 -7.01 11.17 23.39
C VAL A 98 -6.41 11.31 24.79
N GLY A 99 -5.21 11.88 24.91
CA GLY A 99 -4.55 12.16 26.19
C GLY A 99 -3.96 10.94 26.91
N ARG A 100 -3.73 9.83 26.20
CA ARG A 100 -3.07 8.62 26.73
C ARG A 100 -1.60 8.57 26.33
N GLN A 101 -0.79 7.83 27.09
CA GLN A 101 0.59 7.54 26.70
C GLN A 101 0.63 6.74 25.38
N ALA A 102 1.67 7.00 24.57
CA ALA A 102 1.82 6.38 23.24
C ALA A 102 1.83 4.85 23.29
N GLU A 103 2.53 4.27 24.27
CA GLU A 103 2.52 2.84 24.52
C GLU A 103 1.43 2.46 25.54
N PRO A 104 0.85 1.25 25.44
CA PRO A 104 -0.03 0.70 26.46
C PRO A 104 0.75 0.32 27.73
N THR A 105 0.17 0.57 28.90
CA THR A 105 0.59 0.07 30.21
C THR A 105 0.18 -1.36 30.45
#